data_AF-A0A940MYS0-F1
#
_entry.id   AF-A0A940MYS0-F1
#
_cell.length_a   1.000
_cell.length_b   1.000
_cell.length_c   1.000
_cell.angle_alpha   90.00
_cell.angle_beta   90.00
_cell.angle_gamma   90.00
#
_symmetry.space_group_name_H-M   'P 1'
#
loop_
_entity.id
_entity.type
_entity.pdbx_description
1 polymer ?
#
loop_
_entity_poly.entity_id
_entity_poly.type
_entity_poly.pdbx_seq_one_letter_code
_entity_poly.pdbx_strand_id
1 'polypeptide(L)'
;MSLAGCSGVHPDAATTVDVLRHVELLSGGVSALNYTPWYIHSFAITGPKGSDIDGGGPNVWPMEKGSNKPSGGGKEVCCMSFPLEWQPDLKFTVRWLVDKKSDGKTPGYWYKAENVRIAQYDGRNAFKVWGIFLPGDRVRIMIADGNHDGGNNANNRPPDNDPYIAQGLLDDEWNRLYRKGGMQ
;
A
#
# COMPACT_ATOMS: atom_id res chain seq x y z
N MET A 1 -16.57 53.66 -48.20
CA MET A 1 -15.39 53.17 -47.45
C MET A 1 -15.78 53.02 -45.99
N SER A 2 -15.79 51.78 -45.48
CA SER A 2 -15.37 51.43 -44.11
C SER A 2 -15.41 49.91 -43.97
N LEU A 3 -14.24 49.34 -43.68
CA LEU A 3 -13.97 47.95 -43.33
C LEU A 3 -14.04 47.79 -41.80
N ALA A 4 -14.61 46.69 -41.33
CA ALA A 4 -14.25 45.96 -40.10
C ALA A 4 -15.24 44.77 -39.99
N GLY A 5 -14.89 43.51 -39.74
CA GLY A 5 -13.66 42.88 -39.28
C GLY A 5 -14.10 41.71 -38.37
N CYS A 6 -13.91 40.46 -38.80
CA CYS A 6 -14.27 39.27 -38.03
C CYS A 6 -13.34 39.12 -36.82
N SER A 7 -13.88 38.71 -35.68
CA SER A 7 -13.12 38.02 -34.62
C SER A 7 -14.06 37.13 -33.83
N GLY A 8 -13.95 35.82 -34.08
CA GLY A 8 -14.54 34.80 -33.24
C GLY A 8 -13.68 34.56 -31.99
N VAL A 9 -14.33 34.13 -30.91
CA VAL A 9 -13.68 33.42 -29.82
C VAL A 9 -14.65 32.30 -29.41
N HIS A 10 -14.30 31.07 -29.77
CA HIS A 10 -14.85 29.87 -29.14
C HIS A 10 -14.40 29.88 -27.68
N PRO A 11 -15.29 29.65 -26.70
CA PRO A 11 -14.84 29.31 -25.36
C PRO A 11 -14.30 27.88 -25.41
N ASP A 12 -12.98 27.75 -25.51
CA ASP A 12 -12.30 26.49 -25.21
C ASP A 12 -12.70 26.07 -23.80
N ALA A 13 -13.34 24.92 -23.71
CA ALA A 13 -13.64 24.26 -22.46
C ALA A 13 -12.34 24.13 -21.67
N ALA A 14 -12.30 24.71 -20.48
CA ALA A 14 -11.21 24.53 -19.55
C ALA A 14 -11.11 23.03 -19.23
N THR A 15 -10.20 22.35 -19.92
CA THR A 15 -9.74 21.03 -19.55
C THR A 15 -9.17 21.17 -18.14
N THR A 16 -9.87 20.65 -17.14
CA THR A 16 -9.32 20.44 -15.81
C THR A 16 -8.22 19.40 -15.94
N VAL A 17 -7.04 19.86 -16.36
CA VAL A 17 -5.79 19.16 -16.12
C VAL A 17 -5.68 19.17 -14.61
N ASP A 18 -6.05 18.05 -14.01
CA ASP A 18 -5.71 17.71 -12.63
C ASP A 18 -4.19 17.73 -12.55
N VAL A 19 -3.65 18.92 -12.29
CA VAL A 19 -2.26 19.10 -11.91
C VAL A 19 -2.14 18.32 -10.62
N LEU A 20 -1.62 17.10 -10.75
CA LEU A 20 -1.21 16.24 -9.64
C LEU A 20 -0.52 17.17 -8.65
N ARG A 21 -1.22 17.52 -7.56
CA ARG A 21 -0.65 18.37 -6.51
C ARG A 21 0.66 17.71 -6.14
N HIS A 22 1.78 18.40 -6.37
CA HIS A 22 3.07 17.89 -5.93
C HIS A 22 3.03 17.92 -4.40
N VAL A 23 2.76 16.76 -3.80
CA VAL A 23 2.68 16.62 -2.35
C VAL A 23 4.09 16.37 -1.84
N GLU A 24 4.49 17.09 -0.79
CA GLU A 24 5.74 16.82 -0.10
C GLU A 24 5.73 15.37 0.41
N LEU A 25 6.78 14.61 0.10
CA LEU A 25 6.90 13.20 0.47
C LEU A 25 7.90 13.02 1.62
N LEU A 26 7.51 12.17 2.55
CA LEU A 26 8.37 11.59 3.57
C LEU A 26 8.90 10.25 3.09
N SER A 27 10.01 9.82 3.69
CA SER A 27 10.55 8.48 3.52
C SER A 27 10.57 7.78 4.88
N GLY A 28 10.02 6.57 4.94
CA GLY A 28 9.97 5.77 6.17
C GLY A 28 10.32 4.31 5.92
N GLY A 29 10.88 3.67 6.96
CA GLY A 29 11.14 2.25 6.94
C GLY A 29 9.84 1.44 6.91
N VAL A 30 9.88 0.30 6.22
CA VAL A 30 8.76 -0.61 6.08
C VAL A 30 8.99 -1.86 6.92
N SER A 31 8.08 -2.12 7.86
CA SER A 31 7.98 -3.35 8.62
C SER A 31 6.70 -4.10 8.28
N ALA A 32 6.59 -5.34 8.74
CA ALA A 32 5.37 -6.12 8.53
C ALA A 32 5.08 -7.08 9.68
N LEU A 33 3.80 -7.35 9.86
CA LEU A 33 3.25 -8.35 10.76
C LEU A 33 2.40 -9.34 9.95
N ASN A 34 2.57 -10.63 10.22
CA ASN A 34 1.88 -11.70 9.52
C ASN A 34 1.05 -12.53 10.50
N TYR A 35 -0.26 -12.40 10.40
CA TYR A 35 -1.25 -13.20 11.13
C TYR A 35 -1.75 -14.40 10.30
N THR A 36 -1.16 -14.65 9.14
CA THR A 36 -1.56 -15.75 8.26
C THR A 36 -0.71 -16.99 8.52
N PRO A 37 -1.23 -18.20 8.19
CA PRO A 37 -0.44 -19.43 8.24
C PRO A 37 0.53 -19.57 7.04
N TRP A 38 0.69 -18.52 6.23
CA TRP A 38 1.44 -18.57 4.98
C TRP A 38 2.68 -17.69 5.04
N TYR A 39 3.72 -18.10 4.33
CA TYR A 39 4.93 -17.31 4.23
C TYR A 39 4.72 -16.17 3.24
N ILE A 40 5.01 -14.94 3.67
CA ILE A 40 5.01 -13.76 2.80
C ILE A 40 6.43 -13.53 2.34
N HIS A 41 6.70 -13.79 1.06
CA HIS A 41 8.05 -13.69 0.51
C HIS A 41 8.48 -12.22 0.31
N SER A 42 7.57 -11.37 -0.15
CA SER A 42 7.80 -9.93 -0.33
C SER A 42 6.47 -9.22 -0.56
N PHE A 43 6.45 -7.90 -0.41
CA PHE A 43 5.32 -7.07 -0.77
C PHE A 43 5.73 -5.68 -1.22
N ALA A 44 4.89 -5.08 -2.04
CA ALA A 44 4.99 -3.73 -2.56
C ALA A 44 3.74 -2.93 -2.19
N ILE A 45 3.92 -1.63 -1.95
CA ILE A 45 2.85 -0.65 -1.75
C ILE A 45 3.10 0.46 -2.78
N THR A 46 2.12 0.74 -3.64
CA THR A 46 2.24 1.76 -4.68
C THR A 46 1.05 2.69 -4.65
N GLY A 47 1.30 3.99 -4.66
CA GLY A 47 0.29 5.03 -4.78
C GLY A 47 -0.20 5.23 -6.22
N PRO A 48 -0.98 6.29 -6.46
CA PRO A 48 -1.43 6.67 -7.79
C PRO A 48 -0.28 6.81 -8.78
N LYS A 49 -0.52 6.47 -10.05
CA LYS A 49 0.50 6.59 -11.11
C LYS A 49 1.01 8.02 -11.20
N GLY A 50 2.33 8.20 -11.16
CA GLY A 50 2.99 9.51 -11.25
C GLY A 50 3.04 10.29 -9.93
N SER A 51 2.72 9.67 -8.79
CA SER A 51 2.78 10.31 -7.47
C SER A 51 4.11 10.14 -6.74
N ASP A 52 5.04 9.32 -7.25
CA ASP A 52 6.29 8.91 -6.58
C ASP A 52 6.10 8.31 -5.18
N ILE A 53 4.87 7.92 -4.85
CA ILE A 53 4.53 7.17 -3.64
C ILE A 53 4.68 5.69 -3.95
N ASP A 54 5.75 5.09 -3.45
CA ASP A 54 6.01 3.66 -3.58
C ASP A 54 6.85 3.15 -2.41
N GLY A 55 6.93 1.84 -2.29
CA GLY A 55 7.77 1.16 -1.32
C GLY A 55 7.53 -0.33 -1.29
N GLY A 56 8.31 -1.02 -0.47
CA GLY A 56 8.17 -2.46 -0.27
C GLY A 56 8.79 -2.90 1.04
N GLY A 57 8.36 -4.06 1.54
CA GLY A 57 8.79 -4.53 2.84
C GLY A 57 9.44 -5.91 2.84
N PRO A 58 9.89 -6.35 4.03
CA PRO A 58 10.61 -7.60 4.20
C PRO A 58 9.73 -8.82 3.95
N ASN A 59 10.39 -9.96 3.78
CA ASN A 59 9.76 -11.25 3.95
C ASN A 59 9.32 -11.47 5.41
N VAL A 60 8.22 -12.20 5.62
CA VAL A 60 7.67 -12.47 6.95
C VAL A 60 7.24 -13.92 7.07
N TRP A 61 7.73 -14.58 8.12
CA TRP A 61 7.35 -15.96 8.46
C TRP A 61 5.85 -16.09 8.75
N PRO A 62 5.26 -17.29 8.54
CA PRO A 62 3.91 -17.59 8.99
C PRO A 62 3.72 -17.32 10.48
N MET A 63 2.51 -16.99 10.87
CA MET A 63 2.07 -17.08 12.25
C MET A 63 2.22 -18.52 12.77
N GLU A 64 2.69 -18.65 14.01
CA GLU A 64 2.77 -19.96 14.65
C GLU A 64 1.37 -20.60 14.80
N LYS A 65 1.27 -21.89 14.49
CA LYS A 65 0.01 -22.62 14.53
C LYS A 65 -0.56 -22.63 15.96
N GLY A 66 -1.80 -22.16 16.11
CA GLY A 66 -2.49 -22.09 17.41
C GLY A 66 -2.14 -20.84 18.23
N SER A 67 -1.28 -19.96 17.72
CA SER A 67 -1.01 -18.64 18.30
C SER A 67 -2.01 -17.60 17.79
N ASN A 68 -2.23 -16.57 18.61
CA ASN A 68 -2.92 -15.33 18.20
C ASN A 68 -1.96 -14.15 18.01
N LYS A 69 -0.65 -14.39 18.12
CA LYS A 69 0.40 -13.38 17.97
C LYS A 69 0.96 -13.44 16.55
N PRO A 70 1.18 -12.29 15.90
CA PRO A 70 1.76 -12.28 14.56
C PRO A 70 3.23 -12.70 14.60
N SER A 71 3.71 -13.21 13.48
CA SER A 71 5.14 -13.22 13.17
C SER A 71 5.56 -11.87 12.56
N GLY A 72 6.84 -11.52 12.68
CA GLY A 72 7.39 -10.28 12.09
C GLY A 72 7.70 -9.18 13.10
N GLY A 73 7.80 -7.95 12.61
CA GLY A 73 8.12 -6.75 13.42
C GLY A 73 9.59 -6.56 13.83
N GLY A 74 10.42 -7.60 13.77
CA GLY A 74 11.85 -7.52 14.10
C GLY A 74 12.77 -7.05 12.95
N LYS A 75 12.27 -6.94 11.72
CA LYS A 75 13.03 -6.50 10.54
C LYS A 75 12.33 -5.31 9.88
N GLU A 76 13.13 -4.38 9.41
CA GLU A 76 12.71 -3.23 8.63
C GLU A 76 13.49 -3.21 7.32
N VAL A 77 12.81 -2.82 6.23
CA VAL A 77 13.43 -2.58 4.93
C VAL A 77 13.16 -1.13 4.55
N CYS A 78 14.22 -0.44 4.16
CA CYS A 78 14.10 0.90 3.62
C CYS A 78 13.82 0.84 2.11
N CYS A 79 12.94 1.66 1.56
CA CYS A 79 12.01 2.59 2.23
C CYS A 79 10.69 2.66 1.46
N MET A 80 9.67 3.26 2.07
CA MET A 80 8.48 3.74 1.41
C MET A 80 8.45 5.27 1.40
N SER A 81 8.19 5.84 0.23
CA SER A 81 7.82 7.25 0.06
C SER A 81 6.31 7.41 0.28
N PHE A 82 5.88 8.39 1.07
CA PHE A 82 4.46 8.67 1.33
C PHE A 82 4.22 10.15 1.67
N PRO A 83 3.01 10.69 1.52
CA PRO A 83 2.74 12.11 1.75
C PRO A 83 3.08 12.59 3.17
N LEU A 84 3.63 13.80 3.31
CA LEU A 84 3.70 14.49 4.60
C LEU A 84 2.29 14.77 5.13
N GLU A 85 1.41 15.29 4.27
CA GLU A 85 0.02 15.56 4.64
C GLU A 85 -0.87 14.39 4.21
N TRP A 86 -1.54 13.75 5.18
CA TRP A 86 -2.53 12.72 4.89
C TRP A 86 -3.65 13.28 4.00
N GLN A 87 -4.08 12.48 3.02
CA GLN A 87 -5.16 12.83 2.09
C GLN A 87 -6.28 11.78 2.18
N PRO A 88 -7.55 12.18 2.35
CA PRO A 88 -8.68 11.25 2.49
C PRO A 88 -8.93 10.38 1.26
N ASP A 89 -8.60 10.91 0.07
CA ASP A 89 -8.79 10.23 -1.21
C ASP A 89 -7.57 9.40 -1.65
N LEU A 90 -6.50 9.40 -0.85
CA LEU A 90 -5.31 8.59 -1.14
C LEU A 90 -5.65 7.10 -1.08
N LYS A 91 -5.33 6.41 -2.18
CA LYS A 91 -5.56 4.98 -2.33
C LYS A 91 -4.29 4.33 -2.84
N PHE A 92 -3.94 3.21 -2.21
CA PHE A 92 -2.82 2.39 -2.62
C PHE A 92 -3.27 1.16 -3.39
N THR A 93 -2.33 0.60 -4.14
CA THR A 93 -2.33 -0.79 -4.53
C THR A 93 -1.28 -1.51 -3.69
N VAL A 94 -1.67 -2.62 -3.07
CA VAL A 94 -0.77 -3.47 -2.30
C VAL A 94 -0.65 -4.80 -3.02
N ARG A 95 0.58 -5.25 -3.24
CA ARG A 95 0.87 -6.55 -3.85
C ARG A 95 1.77 -7.35 -2.96
N TRP A 96 1.51 -8.64 -2.81
CA TRP A 96 2.35 -9.50 -1.98
C TRP A 96 2.45 -10.92 -2.53
N LEU A 97 3.65 -11.48 -2.45
CA LEU A 97 3.96 -12.82 -2.91
C LEU A 97 3.81 -13.80 -1.75
N VAL A 98 2.85 -14.72 -1.86
CA VAL A 98 2.52 -15.70 -0.82
C VAL A 98 2.94 -17.09 -1.23
N ASP A 99 3.69 -17.78 -0.37
CA ASP A 99 3.89 -19.23 -0.48
C ASP A 99 2.88 -19.98 0.41
N LYS A 100 1.81 -20.47 -0.24
CA LYS A 100 0.76 -21.28 0.42
C LYS A 100 1.05 -22.79 0.41
N LYS A 101 2.00 -23.26 -0.40
CA LYS A 101 2.33 -24.70 -0.45
C LYS A 101 3.48 -25.04 0.50
N SER A 102 4.41 -24.10 0.70
CA SER A 102 5.53 -24.22 1.62
C SER A 102 6.38 -25.48 1.41
N ASP A 103 6.50 -25.92 0.15
CA ASP A 103 7.25 -27.12 -0.24
C ASP A 103 8.68 -26.81 -0.72
N GLY A 104 9.06 -25.52 -0.74
CA GLY A 104 10.35 -25.01 -1.22
C GLY A 104 10.58 -25.17 -2.73
N LYS A 105 9.58 -25.64 -3.49
CA LYS A 105 9.67 -25.95 -4.92
C LYS A 105 8.67 -25.18 -5.75
N THR A 106 7.46 -25.03 -5.25
CA THR A 106 6.37 -24.30 -5.90
C THR A 106 6.59 -22.81 -5.68
N PRO A 107 6.72 -22.01 -6.74
CA PRO A 107 6.73 -20.56 -6.61
C PRO A 107 5.45 -20.09 -5.92
N GLY A 108 5.59 -19.05 -5.08
CA GLY A 108 4.43 -18.39 -4.49
C GLY A 108 3.52 -17.75 -5.55
N TYR A 109 2.36 -17.30 -5.10
CA TYR A 109 1.42 -16.54 -5.92
C TYR A 109 1.34 -15.10 -5.45
N TRP A 110 1.35 -14.18 -6.41
CA TRP A 110 1.06 -12.78 -6.17
C TRP A 110 -0.43 -12.58 -5.91
N TYR A 111 -0.70 -11.82 -4.87
CA TYR A 111 -2.02 -11.27 -4.55
C TYR A 111 -1.95 -9.75 -4.69
N LYS A 112 -3.09 -9.15 -5.03
CA LYS A 112 -3.27 -7.71 -5.17
C LYS A 112 -4.53 -7.26 -4.43
N ALA A 113 -4.39 -6.19 -3.66
CA ALA A 113 -5.49 -5.40 -3.15
C ALA A 113 -5.41 -4.00 -3.77
N GLU A 114 -6.49 -3.56 -4.43
CA GLU A 114 -6.61 -2.22 -5.00
C GLU A 114 -7.47 -1.33 -4.11
N ASN A 115 -7.37 -0.01 -4.30
CA ASN A 115 -8.15 0.98 -3.55
C ASN A 115 -7.96 0.90 -2.02
N VAL A 116 -6.78 0.48 -1.57
CA VAL A 116 -6.46 0.34 -0.15
C VAL A 116 -6.39 1.74 0.46
N ARG A 117 -7.32 2.04 1.36
CA ARG A 117 -7.34 3.29 2.15
C ARG A 117 -6.51 3.11 3.41
N ILE A 118 -6.02 4.22 3.96
CA ILE A 118 -5.33 4.24 5.26
C ILE A 118 -6.03 5.19 6.22
N ALA A 119 -5.91 4.87 7.51
CA ALA A 119 -6.31 5.77 8.58
C ALA A 119 -5.50 7.07 8.52
N GLN A 120 -6.11 8.16 8.99
CA GLN A 120 -5.43 9.44 9.12
C GLN A 120 -4.19 9.30 10.00
N TYR A 121 -3.11 9.95 9.58
CA TYR A 121 -1.87 10.04 10.33
C TYR A 121 -1.37 11.49 10.36
N ASP A 122 -0.59 11.81 11.38
CA ASP A 122 0.20 13.03 11.47
C ASP A 122 1.59 12.79 10.87
N GLY A 123 1.82 13.32 9.66
CA GLY A 123 3.11 13.13 8.99
C GLY A 123 4.31 13.73 9.73
N ARG A 124 4.11 14.75 10.59
CA ARG A 124 5.23 15.30 11.38
C ARG A 124 5.70 14.32 12.45
N ASN A 125 4.83 13.40 12.86
CA ASN A 125 5.12 12.35 13.82
C ASN A 125 5.28 10.97 13.16
N ALA A 126 5.01 10.83 11.86
CA ALA A 126 5.11 9.57 11.14
C ALA A 126 6.56 9.06 11.10
N PHE A 127 6.77 7.81 11.52
CA PHE A 127 8.12 7.23 11.65
C PHE A 127 8.26 5.83 11.04
N LYS A 128 7.16 5.15 10.71
CA LYS A 128 7.21 3.77 10.18
C LYS A 128 5.97 3.37 9.42
N VAL A 129 6.15 2.62 8.34
CA VAL A 129 5.04 1.98 7.61
C VAL A 129 4.95 0.50 7.98
N TRP A 130 3.73 0.01 8.17
CA TRP A 130 3.46 -1.38 8.48
C TRP A 130 2.53 -2.03 7.45
N GLY A 131 2.99 -3.13 6.85
CA GLY A 131 2.13 -4.10 6.17
C GLY A 131 1.59 -5.13 7.16
N ILE A 132 0.28 -5.16 7.39
CA ILE A 132 -0.38 -6.10 8.30
C ILE A 132 -1.16 -7.12 7.49
N PHE A 133 -0.63 -8.34 7.35
CA PHE A 133 -1.26 -9.44 6.62
C PHE A 133 -2.17 -10.24 7.54
N LEU A 134 -3.42 -10.42 7.12
CA LEU A 134 -4.50 -11.00 7.91
C LEU A 134 -5.08 -12.25 7.24
N PRO A 135 -5.65 -13.19 8.01
CA PRO A 135 -6.31 -14.36 7.45
C PRO A 135 -7.37 -14.00 6.40
N GLY A 136 -7.54 -14.87 5.41
CA GLY A 136 -8.48 -14.66 4.30
C GLY A 136 -7.93 -13.74 3.21
N ASP A 137 -6.61 -13.68 3.03
CA ASP A 137 -5.94 -12.85 2.01
C ASP A 137 -6.26 -11.36 2.18
N ARG A 138 -6.33 -10.89 3.42
CA ARG A 138 -6.65 -9.51 3.79
C ARG A 138 -5.39 -8.76 4.17
N VAL A 139 -5.38 -7.44 3.96
CA VAL A 139 -4.25 -6.59 4.31
C VAL A 139 -4.72 -5.26 4.89
N ARG A 140 -3.96 -4.73 5.84
CA ARG A 140 -4.08 -3.33 6.30
C ARG A 140 -2.71 -2.68 6.22
N ILE A 141 -2.67 -1.45 5.75
CA ILE A 141 -1.48 -0.59 5.82
C ILE A 141 -1.67 0.40 6.96
N MET A 142 -0.65 0.55 7.81
CA MET A 142 -0.61 1.59 8.84
C MET A 142 0.61 2.47 8.62
N ILE A 143 0.45 3.76 8.87
CA ILE A 143 1.56 4.70 9.01
C ILE A 143 1.59 5.09 10.48
N ALA A 144 2.58 4.58 11.21
CA ALA A 144 2.72 4.81 12.64
C ALA A 144 3.28 6.20 12.88
N ASP A 145 2.56 6.96 13.69
CA ASP A 145 2.76 8.39 13.97
C ASP A 145 2.58 8.71 15.46
N GLY A 146 2.54 7.67 16.31
CA GLY A 146 2.25 7.82 17.74
C GLY A 146 0.77 8.09 18.04
N ASN A 147 -0.08 8.21 17.02
CA ASN A 147 -1.51 8.36 17.17
C ASN A 147 -2.17 7.01 17.49
N HIS A 148 -3.10 7.02 18.45
CA HIS A 148 -3.99 5.88 18.68
C HIS A 148 -5.29 6.00 17.87
N ASP A 149 -5.68 7.22 17.46
CA ASP A 149 -6.88 7.45 16.66
C ASP A 149 -6.71 6.85 15.26
N GLY A 150 -7.78 6.28 14.71
CA GLY A 150 -7.75 5.55 13.44
C GLY A 150 -7.02 4.19 13.49
N GLY A 151 -6.37 3.85 14.60
CA GLY A 151 -5.76 2.53 14.84
C GLY A 151 -4.39 2.34 14.18
N ASN A 152 -3.56 3.38 14.05
CA ASN A 152 -2.20 3.32 13.49
C ASN A 152 -1.15 2.81 14.50
N ASN A 153 -1.50 1.79 15.29
CA ASN A 153 -0.61 1.19 16.28
C ASN A 153 -0.42 -0.30 15.98
N ALA A 154 0.75 -0.68 15.45
CA ALA A 154 1.06 -2.05 15.07
C ALA A 154 1.11 -3.05 16.24
N ASN A 155 1.20 -2.56 17.49
CA ASN A 155 1.09 -3.42 18.68
C ASN A 155 -0.34 -3.95 18.87
N ASN A 156 -1.32 -3.29 18.27
CA ASN A 156 -2.71 -3.71 18.32
C ASN A 156 -3.08 -4.40 17.01
N ARG A 157 -3.52 -5.66 17.10
CA ARG A 157 -4.10 -6.34 15.93
C ARG A 157 -5.35 -5.57 15.49
N PRO A 158 -5.47 -5.21 14.19
CA PRO A 158 -6.71 -4.64 13.67
C PRO A 158 -7.89 -5.58 13.93
N PRO A 159 -9.06 -5.06 14.34
CA PRO A 159 -10.26 -5.88 14.43
C PRO A 159 -10.67 -6.35 13.03
N ASP A 160 -11.33 -7.50 12.92
CA ASP A 160 -11.63 -8.09 11.60
C ASP A 160 -12.60 -7.25 10.75
N ASN A 161 -13.36 -6.34 11.38
CA ASN A 161 -14.30 -5.41 10.76
C ASN A 161 -13.70 -4.01 10.54
N ASP A 162 -12.39 -3.86 10.66
CA ASP A 162 -11.72 -2.57 10.48
C ASP A 162 -11.93 -2.02 9.04
N PRO A 163 -12.38 -0.76 8.88
CA PRO A 163 -12.73 -0.19 7.58
C PRO A 163 -11.56 0.05 6.62
N TYR A 164 -10.32 -0.07 7.09
CA TYR A 164 -9.10 0.05 6.28
C TYR A 164 -8.46 -1.32 5.97
N ILE A 165 -9.12 -2.43 6.33
CA ILE A 165 -8.76 -3.74 5.81
C ILE A 165 -9.25 -3.84 4.37
N ALA A 166 -8.33 -4.16 3.46
CA ALA A 166 -8.61 -4.46 2.07
C ALA A 166 -8.51 -5.96 1.79
N GLN A 167 -9.33 -6.43 0.84
CA GLN A 167 -9.31 -7.81 0.37
C GLN A 167 -8.32 -7.95 -0.80
N GLY A 168 -7.47 -8.96 -0.71
CA GLY A 168 -6.61 -9.41 -1.79
C GLY A 168 -7.28 -10.43 -2.68
N LEU A 169 -6.95 -10.37 -3.97
CA LEU A 169 -7.28 -11.36 -4.99
C LEU A 169 -6.00 -11.81 -5.70
N LEU A 170 -6.02 -12.93 -6.41
CA LEU A 170 -4.88 -13.32 -7.24
C LEU A 170 -4.57 -12.23 -8.27
N ASP A 171 -3.29 -11.91 -8.42
CA ASP A 171 -2.82 -10.96 -9.43
C ASP A 171 -2.40 -11.73 -10.68
N ASP A 172 -3.30 -11.95 -11.63
CA ASP A 172 -3.02 -12.70 -12.86
C ASP A 172 -1.86 -12.10 -13.66
N GLU A 173 -1.74 -10.77 -13.66
CA GLU A 173 -0.67 -10.06 -14.36
C GLU A 173 0.69 -10.37 -13.72
N TRP A 174 0.81 -10.19 -12.41
CA TRP A 174 2.08 -10.42 -11.72
C TRP A 174 2.41 -11.90 -11.58
N ASN A 175 1.41 -12.78 -11.50
CA ASN A 175 1.62 -14.21 -11.57
C ASN A 175 2.11 -14.68 -12.95
N ARG A 176 1.80 -13.93 -14.02
CA ARG A 176 2.34 -14.17 -15.35
C ARG A 176 3.75 -13.61 -15.52
N LEU A 177 4.00 -12.38 -15.05
CA LEU A 177 5.23 -11.62 -15.35
C LEU A 177 6.34 -11.81 -14.30
N TYR A 178 5.98 -11.91 -13.03
CA TYR A 178 6.90 -11.84 -11.88
C TYR A 178 6.81 -13.07 -10.97
N ARG A 179 6.46 -14.23 -11.54
CA ARG A 179 6.18 -15.47 -10.80
C ARG A 179 7.29 -15.94 -9.85
N LYS A 180 8.55 -15.61 -10.15
CA LYS A 180 9.71 -15.98 -9.33
C LYS A 180 10.09 -14.93 -8.29
N GLY A 181 9.32 -13.86 -8.14
CA GLY A 181 9.70 -12.67 -7.38
C GLY A 181 10.55 -11.70 -8.21
N GLY A 182 10.81 -10.53 -7.64
CA GLY A 182 11.41 -9.37 -8.31
C GLY A 182 10.39 -8.25 -8.43
N MET A 183 10.56 -7.20 -7.63
CA MET A 183 9.85 -5.93 -7.82
C MET A 183 10.66 -5.12 -8.82
N GLN A 184 10.00 -4.50 -9.79
CA GLN A 184 10.59 -3.41 -10.60
C GLN A 184 10.31 -2.09 -9.90
#